data_AF-A0A4Z0ASL3-F1
#
_entry.id   AF-A0A4Z0ASL3-F1
#
_cell.length_a   1.000
_cell.length_b   1.000
_cell.length_c   1.000
_cell.angle_alpha   90.00
_cell.angle_beta   90.00
_cell.angle_gamma   90.00
#
_symmetry.space_group_name_H-M   'P 1'
#
loop_
_entity.id
_entity.type
_entity.pdbx_description
1 polymer ?
#
loop_
_entity_poly.entity_id
_entity_poly.type
_entity_poly.pdbx_seq_one_letter_code
_entity_poly.pdbx_strand_id
1 'polypeptide(L)'
;MSDTSAPAPDDQPFEPEGKPLASRSGSQAFPDGEWFNLQLDYVNDKGQTVTSYAYFVGTNATWSFWDYISATASNGPKAKFKKDSSDGDFAVLKLQDDNYLSCRANPRRWVYRSLAYPLGWQIVDGKLYTNYHDGPVGTVHQRVAVPDAFYLKVDGGDTLTNCKWVKADN
;
A
#
# COMPACT_ATOMS: atom_id res chain seq x y z
N MET A 1 22.80 13.86 9.11
CA MET A 1 21.52 13.42 9.66
C MET A 1 21.06 12.26 8.80
N SER A 2 20.81 11.09 9.37
CA SER A 2 20.60 9.88 8.58
C SER A 2 19.23 9.97 7.89
N ASP A 3 19.25 10.21 6.57
CA ASP A 3 18.15 9.99 5.63
C ASP A 3 17.82 8.49 5.55
N THR A 4 17.47 7.86 6.67
CA THR A 4 17.05 6.47 6.66
C THR A 4 15.64 6.41 6.11
N SER A 5 15.58 6.21 4.80
CA SER A 5 14.40 5.79 4.04
C SER A 5 13.85 4.44 4.50
N ALA A 6 14.52 3.75 5.44
CA ALA A 6 14.07 2.50 6.03
C ALA A 6 12.79 2.69 6.90
N PRO A 7 11.96 1.65 7.05
CA PRO A 7 10.83 1.70 7.96
C PRO A 7 11.31 1.81 9.41
N ALA A 8 10.69 2.68 10.20
CA ALA A 8 11.10 2.94 11.58
C ALA A 8 9.90 2.91 12.57
N PRO A 9 10.13 2.55 13.85
CA PRO A 9 9.07 2.53 14.86
C PRO A 9 8.44 3.90 15.15
N ASP A 10 9.17 4.99 14.90
CA ASP A 10 8.74 6.37 15.14
C ASP A 10 8.10 7.04 13.91
N ASP A 11 7.79 6.25 12.87
CA ASP A 11 7.20 6.75 11.63
C ASP A 11 5.83 7.37 11.87
N GLN A 12 5.75 8.68 11.66
CA GLN A 12 4.51 9.42 11.83
C GLN A 12 3.53 9.12 10.68
N PRO A 13 2.22 9.05 10.98
CA PRO A 13 1.22 8.98 9.93
C PRO A 13 1.32 10.19 9.01
N PHE A 14 0.97 10.03 7.73
CA PHE A 14 0.74 11.19 6.88
C PHE A 14 -0.59 11.83 7.29
N GLU A 15 -0.54 13.08 7.71
CA GLU A 15 -1.73 13.91 7.94
C GLU A 15 -2.02 14.67 6.64
N PRO A 16 -3.13 14.38 5.93
CA PRO A 16 -3.41 15.01 4.65
C PRO A 16 -3.70 16.50 4.83
N GLU A 17 -2.87 17.33 4.22
CA GLU A 17 -3.07 18.78 4.13
C GLU A 17 -3.46 19.17 2.69
N GLY A 18 -4.39 20.13 2.58
CA GLY A 18 -4.86 20.63 1.28
C GLY A 18 -5.92 19.74 0.64
N LYS A 19 -6.19 19.99 -0.65
CA LYS A 19 -7.16 19.20 -1.42
C LYS A 19 -6.47 17.95 -1.99
N PRO A 20 -7.19 16.81 -2.08
CA PRO A 20 -6.70 15.65 -2.83
C PRO A 20 -6.35 16.01 -4.28
N LEU A 21 -5.40 15.28 -4.83
CA LEU A 21 -5.09 15.26 -6.26
C LEU A 21 -6.32 14.80 -7.05
N ALA A 22 -6.48 15.34 -8.25
CA ALA A 22 -7.54 14.91 -9.16
C ALA A 22 -7.39 13.43 -9.55
N SER A 23 -8.53 12.76 -9.78
CA SER A 23 -8.56 11.41 -10.31
C SER A 23 -7.85 11.33 -11.65
N ARG A 24 -7.20 10.19 -11.91
CA ARG A 24 -6.45 9.96 -13.15
C ARG A 24 -7.36 9.23 -14.12
N SER A 25 -7.36 9.63 -15.39
CA SER A 25 -8.17 8.98 -16.43
C SER A 25 -7.81 7.51 -16.58
N GLY A 26 -8.81 6.65 -16.82
CA GLY A 26 -8.57 5.21 -17.00
C GLY A 26 -8.44 4.44 -15.69
N SER A 27 -8.89 5.02 -14.57
CA SER A 27 -8.94 4.33 -13.29
C SER A 27 -9.80 3.07 -13.37
N GLN A 28 -9.28 1.97 -12.85
CA GLN A 28 -10.04 0.76 -12.59
C GLN A 28 -10.97 1.01 -11.39
N ALA A 29 -12.28 0.93 -11.63
CA ALA A 29 -13.26 1.00 -10.56
C ALA A 29 -13.05 -0.13 -9.52
N PHE A 30 -13.11 0.23 -8.24
CA PHE A 30 -13.08 -0.76 -7.16
C PHE A 30 -14.49 -1.36 -6.95
N PRO A 31 -14.67 -2.69 -7.02
CA PRO A 31 -15.99 -3.31 -6.90
C PRO A 31 -16.62 -3.18 -5.51
N ASP A 32 -17.94 -3.04 -5.45
CA ASP A 32 -18.68 -2.89 -4.19
C ASP A 32 -18.91 -4.21 -3.45
N GLY A 33 -19.10 -4.11 -2.12
CA GLY A 33 -19.73 -5.15 -1.30
C GLY A 33 -18.87 -6.36 -0.90
N GLU A 34 -17.79 -6.65 -1.62
CA GLU A 34 -16.95 -7.84 -1.38
C GLU A 34 -15.53 -7.50 -0.89
N TRP A 35 -14.83 -8.51 -0.36
CA TRP A 35 -13.41 -8.44 -0.04
C TRP A 35 -12.57 -8.81 -1.26
N PHE A 36 -11.54 -8.01 -1.54
CA PHE A 36 -10.61 -8.21 -2.64
C PHE A 36 -9.18 -8.29 -2.13
N ASN A 37 -8.34 -9.07 -2.78
CA ASN A 37 -6.89 -8.95 -2.67
C ASN A 37 -6.37 -8.03 -3.79
N LEU A 38 -5.31 -7.28 -3.50
CA LEU A 38 -4.54 -6.60 -4.53
C LEU A 38 -3.54 -7.59 -5.13
N GLN A 39 -3.77 -8.05 -6.36
CA GLN A 39 -2.72 -8.73 -7.14
C GLN A 39 -1.81 -7.66 -7.76
N LEU A 40 -0.51 -7.93 -7.80
CA LEU A 40 0.52 -7.02 -8.32
C LEU A 40 1.69 -7.81 -8.89
N ASP A 41 2.44 -7.18 -9.79
CA ASP A 41 3.76 -7.63 -10.22
C ASP A 41 4.83 -6.68 -9.65
N TYR A 42 5.89 -7.26 -9.09
CA TYR A 42 7.06 -6.52 -8.58
C TYR A 42 8.36 -7.10 -9.11
N VAL A 43 9.45 -6.33 -9.06
CA VAL A 43 10.79 -6.78 -9.45
C VAL A 43 11.55 -7.24 -8.20
N ASN A 44 12.04 -8.48 -8.21
CA ASN A 44 12.83 -9.02 -7.09
C ASN A 44 14.32 -8.66 -7.19
N ASP A 45 15.12 -9.03 -6.19
CA ASP A 45 16.58 -8.78 -6.15
C ASP A 45 17.37 -9.35 -7.34
N LYS A 46 16.78 -10.28 -8.10
CA LYS A 46 17.38 -10.87 -9.30
C LYS A 46 16.98 -10.12 -10.58
N GLY A 47 16.26 -9.00 -10.47
CA GLY A 47 15.70 -8.27 -11.61
C GLY A 47 14.55 -8.99 -12.30
N GLN A 48 13.95 -10.00 -11.67
CA GLN A 48 12.85 -10.78 -12.25
C GLN A 48 11.50 -10.22 -11.81
N THR A 49 10.59 -10.07 -12.77
CA THR A 49 9.18 -9.77 -12.47
C THR A 49 8.50 -10.99 -11.86
N VAL A 50 7.85 -10.79 -10.70
CA VAL A 50 7.14 -11.82 -9.96
C VAL A 50 5.72 -11.34 -9.68
N THR A 51 4.73 -12.17 -10.04
CA THR A 51 3.33 -11.96 -9.68
C THR A 51 3.07 -12.40 -8.24
N SER A 52 2.43 -11.53 -7.47
CA SER A 52 2.13 -11.75 -6.06
C SER A 52 0.85 -11.01 -5.65
N TYR A 53 0.62 -10.93 -4.35
CA TYR A 53 -0.43 -10.13 -3.72
C TYR A 53 0.17 -9.15 -2.72
N ALA A 54 -0.64 -8.19 -2.24
CA ALA A 54 -0.31 -7.42 -1.05
C ALA A 54 -0.50 -8.27 0.23
N TYR A 55 0.42 -8.12 1.18
CA TYR A 55 0.43 -8.81 2.47
C TYR A 55 0.63 -7.82 3.60
N PHE A 56 0.15 -8.18 4.79
CA PHE A 56 0.60 -7.49 6.00
C PHE A 56 2.01 -7.97 6.33
N VAL A 57 2.87 -7.05 6.76
CA VAL A 57 4.20 -7.42 7.25
C VAL A 57 4.10 -8.17 8.58
N GLY A 58 3.16 -7.77 9.45
CA GLY A 58 2.86 -8.45 10.71
C GLY A 58 1.36 -8.65 10.96
N THR A 59 1.03 -9.49 11.94
CA THR A 59 -0.36 -9.76 12.31
C THR A 59 -0.99 -8.63 13.09
N ASN A 60 -0.25 -8.01 14.01
CA ASN A 60 -0.77 -6.95 14.87
C ASN A 60 -0.50 -5.58 14.26
N ALA A 61 -1.54 -4.75 14.18
CA ALA A 61 -1.37 -3.32 13.93
C ALA A 61 -0.93 -2.66 15.25
N THR A 62 0.38 -2.50 15.46
CA THR A 62 0.94 -1.72 16.57
C THR A 62 1.82 -0.66 15.95
N TRP A 63 1.70 0.60 16.41
CA TRP A 63 2.45 1.79 15.96
C TRP A 63 3.95 1.50 15.76
N SER A 64 4.29 0.86 14.64
CA SER A 64 5.54 0.11 14.45
C SER A 64 5.60 -0.42 13.01
N PHE A 65 6.67 -1.17 12.71
CA PHE A 65 6.91 -1.76 11.41
C PHE A 65 5.95 -2.89 11.01
N TRP A 66 5.18 -3.42 11.96
CA TRP A 66 4.16 -4.45 11.69
C TRP A 66 2.96 -3.92 10.92
N ASP A 67 2.74 -2.60 10.94
CA ASP A 67 1.62 -1.96 10.25
C ASP A 67 1.80 -1.94 8.72
N TYR A 68 3.01 -2.20 8.22
CA TYR A 68 3.34 -2.06 6.80
C TYR A 68 2.72 -3.10 5.90
N ILE A 69 2.58 -2.72 4.63
CA ILE A 69 2.14 -3.58 3.53
C ILE A 69 3.35 -3.97 2.67
N SER A 70 3.41 -5.23 2.27
CA SER A 70 4.46 -5.78 1.40
C SER A 70 3.90 -6.49 0.18
N ALA A 71 4.74 -6.64 -0.86
CA ALA A 71 4.49 -7.44 -2.06
C ALA A 71 4.80 -8.94 -1.87
N THR A 72 5.41 -9.30 -0.75
CA THR A 72 5.73 -10.69 -0.39
C THR A 72 5.12 -11.05 0.95
N ALA A 73 4.72 -12.31 1.09
CA ALA A 73 4.40 -12.85 2.41
C ALA A 73 5.62 -12.71 3.32
N SER A 74 5.39 -12.22 4.53
CA SER A 74 6.39 -12.16 5.59
C SER A 74 5.79 -12.86 6.81
N ASN A 75 5.48 -12.13 7.88
CA ASN A 75 4.84 -12.70 9.07
C ASN A 75 3.32 -12.49 9.11
N GLY A 76 2.76 -11.66 8.23
CA GLY A 76 1.32 -11.37 8.19
C GLY A 76 0.57 -12.08 7.06
N PRO A 77 -0.77 -12.13 7.14
CA PRO A 77 -1.61 -12.73 6.12
C PRO A 77 -1.66 -11.89 4.84
N LYS A 78 -2.19 -12.50 3.77
CA LYS A 78 -2.58 -11.77 2.55
C LYS A 78 -3.58 -10.67 2.91
N ALA A 79 -3.34 -9.45 2.44
CA ALA A 79 -4.19 -8.30 2.70
C ALA A 79 -5.49 -8.39 1.90
N LYS A 80 -6.62 -8.30 2.58
CA LYS A 80 -7.98 -8.19 2.03
C LYS A 80 -8.45 -6.74 2.21
N PHE A 81 -8.99 -6.17 1.15
CA PHE A 81 -9.46 -4.80 1.07
C PHE A 81 -10.95 -4.81 0.73
N LYS A 82 -11.71 -3.91 1.36
CA LYS A 82 -13.09 -3.63 1.02
C LYS A 82 -13.22 -2.12 0.84
N LYS A 83 -14.00 -1.71 -0.16
CA LYS A 83 -14.33 -0.29 -0.33
C LYS A 83 -15.22 0.16 0.82
N ASP A 84 -14.78 1.21 1.50
CA ASP A 84 -15.55 1.87 2.55
C ASP A 84 -16.30 3.09 1.99
N SER A 85 -15.60 3.91 1.22
CA SER A 85 -16.16 5.07 0.53
C SER A 85 -15.42 5.35 -0.78
N SER A 86 -15.87 6.36 -1.53
CA SER A 86 -15.24 6.80 -2.77
C SER A 86 -15.20 8.32 -2.84
N ASP A 87 -14.12 8.84 -3.41
CA ASP A 87 -13.95 10.25 -3.74
C ASP A 87 -13.50 10.32 -5.21
N GLY A 88 -14.46 10.59 -6.11
CA GLY A 88 -14.26 10.40 -7.54
C GLY A 88 -13.93 8.93 -7.86
N ASP A 89 -12.83 8.72 -8.60
CA ASP A 89 -12.36 7.38 -8.95
C ASP A 89 -11.44 6.75 -7.88
N PHE A 90 -11.19 7.45 -6.78
CA PHE A 90 -10.43 6.90 -5.66
C PHE A 90 -11.37 6.13 -4.72
N ALA A 91 -10.93 4.95 -4.32
CA ALA A 91 -11.57 4.16 -3.28
C ALA A 91 -10.82 4.35 -1.95
N VAL A 92 -11.54 4.63 -0.88
CA VAL A 92 -11.01 4.50 0.48
C VAL A 92 -11.15 3.04 0.88
N LEU A 93 -10.02 2.42 1.23
CA LEU A 93 -9.93 0.98 1.39
C LEU A 93 -9.83 0.60 2.86
N LYS A 94 -10.85 -0.08 3.37
CA LYS A 94 -10.85 -0.74 4.68
C LYS A 94 -10.21 -2.12 4.57
N LEU A 95 -9.41 -2.51 5.56
CA LEU A 95 -8.71 -3.79 5.65
C LEU A 95 -9.44 -4.77 6.58
N GLN A 96 -9.09 -6.06 6.52
CA GLN A 96 -9.76 -7.10 7.31
C GLN A 96 -9.63 -6.99 8.83
N ASP A 97 -8.77 -6.09 9.31
CA ASP A 97 -8.52 -5.82 10.73
C ASP A 97 -9.10 -4.47 11.17
N ASP A 98 -10.08 -3.96 10.41
CA ASP A 98 -10.78 -2.69 10.61
C ASP A 98 -9.93 -1.41 10.47
N ASN A 99 -8.66 -1.52 10.03
CA ASN A 99 -7.86 -0.37 9.63
C ASN A 99 -8.18 0.10 8.19
N TYR A 100 -7.59 1.22 7.79
CA TYR A 100 -7.60 1.77 6.44
C TYR A 100 -6.21 1.75 5.79
N LEU A 101 -6.18 1.64 4.47
CA LEU A 101 -4.93 1.74 3.72
C LEU A 101 -4.49 3.21 3.67
N SER A 102 -3.29 3.48 4.15
CA SER A 102 -2.71 4.82 4.20
C SER A 102 -1.20 4.76 3.91
N CYS A 103 -0.50 5.88 4.02
CA CYS A 103 0.96 5.94 3.92
C CYS A 103 1.58 6.83 5.01
N ARG A 104 2.85 6.57 5.37
CA ARG A 104 3.59 7.39 6.34
C ARG A 104 3.92 8.77 5.76
N ALA A 105 4.23 9.73 6.63
CA ALA A 105 4.64 11.07 6.23
C ALA A 105 5.93 11.07 5.37
N ASN A 106 6.16 12.18 4.68
CA ASN A 106 7.42 12.46 4.00
C ASN A 106 8.58 12.46 5.02
N PRO A 107 9.77 11.90 4.71
CA PRO A 107 10.23 11.42 3.39
C PRO A 107 9.93 9.93 3.11
N ARG A 108 9.28 9.22 4.03
CA ARG A 108 9.23 7.75 3.98
C ARG A 108 8.12 7.20 3.12
N ARG A 109 6.88 7.70 3.24
CA ARG A 109 5.76 7.31 2.37
C ARG A 109 5.53 5.79 2.23
N TRP A 110 5.90 5.02 3.26
CA TRP A 110 5.62 3.58 3.33
C TRP A 110 4.12 3.35 3.44
N VAL A 111 3.59 2.40 2.68
CA VAL A 111 2.18 2.02 2.72
C VAL A 111 1.94 1.19 3.97
N TYR A 112 0.92 1.55 4.74
CA TYR A 112 0.63 0.93 6.04
C TYR A 112 -0.87 0.92 6.36
N ARG A 113 -1.23 0.18 7.41
CA ARG A 113 -2.57 0.09 7.99
C ARG A 113 -2.75 1.17 9.05
N SER A 114 -3.85 1.93 9.01
CA SER A 114 -4.13 2.95 10.02
C SER A 114 -5.61 3.12 10.34
N LEU A 115 -5.93 3.42 11.60
CA LEU A 115 -7.26 3.89 12.02
C LEU A 115 -7.47 5.38 11.72
N ALA A 116 -6.40 6.12 11.45
CA ALA A 116 -6.44 7.56 11.18
C ALA A 116 -6.02 7.83 9.74
N TYR A 117 -6.46 8.98 9.21
CA TYR A 117 -6.03 9.51 7.92
C TYR A 117 -6.18 8.52 6.75
N PRO A 118 -7.40 8.01 6.50
CA PRO A 118 -7.65 7.17 5.34
C PRO A 118 -7.37 7.94 4.06
N LEU A 119 -6.66 7.29 3.12
CA LEU A 119 -6.36 7.87 1.82
C LEU A 119 -7.21 7.20 0.73
N GLY A 120 -7.41 7.94 -0.35
CA GLY A 120 -8.02 7.41 -1.57
C GLY A 120 -6.98 6.70 -2.42
N TRP A 121 -7.35 5.54 -2.97
CA TRP A 121 -6.48 4.72 -3.81
C TRP A 121 -7.16 4.38 -5.12
N GLN A 122 -6.38 4.36 -6.20
CA GLN A 122 -6.87 3.99 -7.53
C GLN A 122 -5.80 3.20 -8.28
N ILE A 123 -6.24 2.35 -9.21
CA ILE A 123 -5.34 1.65 -10.13
C ILE A 123 -5.52 2.27 -11.51
N VAL A 124 -4.45 2.76 -12.11
CA VAL A 124 -4.46 3.36 -13.47
C VAL A 124 -3.34 2.71 -14.27
N ASP A 125 -3.67 2.18 -15.44
CA ASP A 125 -2.72 1.46 -16.32
C ASP A 125 -1.91 0.37 -15.60
N GLY A 126 -2.58 -0.38 -14.70
CA GLY A 126 -1.96 -1.43 -13.91
C GLY A 126 -0.99 -0.94 -12.82
N LYS A 127 -1.01 0.34 -12.46
CA LYS A 127 -0.20 0.92 -11.37
C LYS A 127 -1.10 1.46 -10.27
N LEU A 128 -0.70 1.27 -9.01
CA LEU A 128 -1.43 1.77 -7.85
C LEU A 128 -0.99 3.20 -7.50
N TYR A 129 -1.96 4.09 -7.25
CA TYR A 129 -1.74 5.48 -6.85
C TYR A 129 -2.59 5.85 -5.64
N THR A 130 -2.10 6.81 -4.85
CA THR A 130 -2.88 7.50 -3.82
C THR A 130 -3.34 8.89 -4.30
N ASN A 131 -4.32 9.48 -3.62
CA ASN A 131 -4.86 10.81 -3.91
C ASN A 131 -4.06 11.97 -3.28
N TYR A 132 -2.92 11.75 -2.63
CA TYR A 132 -2.12 12.83 -2.03
C TYR A 132 -0.65 12.88 -2.50
N HIS A 133 -0.21 11.95 -3.34
CA HIS A 133 1.14 11.93 -3.89
C HIS A 133 1.13 11.58 -5.39
N ASP A 134 1.97 12.24 -6.18
CA ASP A 134 1.92 12.16 -7.64
C ASP A 134 2.51 10.87 -8.23
N GLY A 135 3.35 10.14 -7.49
CA GLY A 135 4.02 8.92 -7.94
C GLY A 135 3.25 7.62 -7.67
N PRO A 136 3.45 6.57 -8.49
CA PRO A 136 2.89 5.25 -8.24
C PRO A 136 3.54 4.59 -7.03
N VAL A 137 2.87 3.58 -6.49
CA VAL A 137 3.46 2.69 -5.49
C VAL A 137 4.49 1.78 -6.15
N GLY A 138 5.64 1.63 -5.52
CA GLY A 138 6.67 0.66 -5.85
C GLY A 138 7.04 -0.23 -4.66
N THR A 139 8.06 -1.06 -4.86
CA THR A 139 8.63 -1.94 -3.84
C THR A 139 10.05 -1.57 -3.49
N VAL A 140 10.36 -1.61 -2.21
CA VAL A 140 11.73 -1.52 -1.68
C VAL A 140 11.97 -2.70 -0.76
N HIS A 141 13.01 -3.47 -1.04
CA HIS A 141 13.39 -4.61 -0.22
C HIS A 141 14.05 -4.13 1.09
N GLN A 142 13.53 -4.59 2.23
CA GLN A 142 14.07 -4.30 3.56
C GLN A 142 14.21 -5.60 4.36
N ARG A 143 15.32 -5.73 5.08
CA ARG A 143 15.67 -6.92 5.87
C ARG A 143 16.51 -6.65 7.12
N VAL A 144 16.83 -5.39 7.41
CA VAL A 144 17.68 -5.00 8.54
C VAL A 144 16.81 -4.32 9.59
N ALA A 145 16.79 -4.89 10.81
CA ALA A 145 15.98 -4.44 11.94
C ALA A 145 14.44 -4.44 11.72
N VAL A 146 13.99 -4.97 10.58
CA VAL A 146 12.59 -5.18 10.22
C VAL A 146 12.45 -6.57 9.55
N PRO A 147 11.25 -7.16 9.52
CA PRO A 147 11.01 -8.42 8.80
C PRO A 147 11.45 -8.33 7.33
N ASP A 148 12.03 -9.41 6.83
CA ASP A 148 12.41 -9.51 5.42
C ASP A 148 11.16 -9.49 4.53
N ALA A 149 11.05 -8.46 3.68
CA ALA A 149 9.99 -8.34 2.69
C ALA A 149 10.30 -7.26 1.62
N PHE A 150 9.52 -7.28 0.54
CA PHE A 150 9.43 -6.18 -0.42
C PHE A 150 8.32 -5.21 0.03
N TYR A 151 8.69 -4.16 0.76
CA TYR A 151 7.75 -3.19 1.34
C TYR A 151 7.20 -2.26 0.28
N LEU A 152 5.91 -1.93 0.38
CA LEU A 152 5.26 -1.00 -0.54
C LEU A 152 5.53 0.45 -0.13
N LYS A 153 5.97 1.27 -1.09
CA LYS A 153 6.28 2.69 -0.88
C LYS A 153 5.66 3.54 -1.98
N VAL A 154 4.98 4.61 -1.60
CA VAL A 154 4.49 5.59 -2.59
C VAL A 154 5.70 6.37 -3.13
N ASP A 155 5.78 6.49 -4.45
CA ASP A 155 6.85 7.23 -5.13
C ASP A 155 8.24 6.76 -4.68
N GLY A 156 8.46 5.45 -4.74
CA GLY A 156 9.72 4.85 -4.30
C GLY A 156 9.93 3.41 -4.71
N GLY A 157 11.19 3.07 -4.98
CA GLY A 157 11.59 1.74 -5.40
C GLY A 157 11.15 1.40 -6.81
N ASP A 158 11.18 0.10 -7.13
CA ASP A 158 10.72 -0.39 -8.43
C ASP A 158 9.19 -0.36 -8.49
N THR A 159 8.64 0.32 -9.49
CA THR A 159 7.20 0.55 -9.61
C THR A 159 6.43 -0.77 -9.72
N LEU A 160 5.35 -0.90 -8.96
CA LEU A 160 4.39 -1.99 -9.12
C LEU A 160 3.71 -1.92 -10.48
N THR A 161 3.54 -3.07 -11.11
CA THR A 161 2.83 -3.18 -12.40
C THR A 161 1.75 -4.25 -12.34
N ASN A 162 0.87 -4.28 -13.35
CA ASN A 162 -0.24 -5.23 -13.45
C ASN A 162 -1.09 -5.33 -12.16
N CYS A 163 -1.19 -4.23 -11.42
CA CYS A 163 -2.05 -4.11 -10.26
C CYS A 163 -3.50 -4.36 -10.67
N LYS A 164 -4.21 -5.20 -9.92
CA LYS A 164 -5.64 -5.44 -10.10
C LYS A 164 -6.31 -5.95 -8.83
N TRP A 165 -7.58 -5.59 -8.66
CA TRP A 165 -8.44 -6.16 -7.63
C TRP A 165 -8.90 -7.56 -8.04
N VAL A 166 -8.63 -8.55 -7.21
CA VAL A 166 -9.06 -9.95 -7.39
C VAL A 166 -9.91 -10.34 -6.20
N LYS A 167 -11.05 -11.00 -6.42
CA LYS A 167 -11.92 -11.44 -5.32
C LYS A 167 -11.11 -12.28 -4.33
N ALA A 168 -11.22 -11.95 -3.04
CA ALA A 168 -10.45 -12.63 -2.03
C ALA A 168 -10.94 -14.08 -1.87
N ASP A 169 -9.99 -14.99 -1.68
CA ASP A 169 -10.31 -16.36 -1.28
C ASP A 169 -11.04 -16.34 0.08
N ASN A 170 -12.06 -17.17 0.25
CA ASN A 170 -12.80 -17.30 1.51
C ASN A 170 -11.86 -17.74 2.64
#